data_AF-A0A2M8KSH4-F1
#
_entry.id   AF-A0A2M8KSH4-F1
#
_cell.length_a   1.000
_cell.length_b   1.000
_cell.length_c   1.000
_cell.angle_alpha   90.00
_cell.angle_beta   90.00
_cell.angle_gamma   90.00
#
_symmetry.space_group_name_H-M   'P 1'
#
loop_
_entity.id
_entity.type
_entity.pdbx_description
1 polymer ?
#
loop_
_entity_poly.entity_id
_entity_poly.type
_entity_poly.pdbx_seq_one_letter_code
_entity_poly.pdbx_strand_id
1 'polypeptide(L)'
;MRIIDFKTSRGSEKENSLQLPIYYLLARAVQKRDIHGVSYWYLDRNNSPTPMDLPDKEKAKETVLKIAKDVKLAKQLNRFVCKNNGCYACKPYEKIAAGSAEYIGTNEYKRDVFILPDEQKDSLLPSDTDRNEQIL
;
A
#
# COMPACT_ATOMS: atom_id res chain seq x y z
N MET A 1 -10.93 -29.22 -3.51
CA MET A 1 -11.08 -27.82 -3.98
C MET A 1 -9.73 -27.13 -3.91
N ARG A 2 -9.47 -26.12 -4.77
CA ARG A 2 -8.20 -25.38 -4.79
C ARG A 2 -8.48 -23.88 -4.84
N ILE A 3 -7.65 -23.09 -4.18
CA ILE A 3 -7.65 -21.62 -4.24
C ILE A 3 -6.58 -21.21 -5.25
N ILE A 4 -6.94 -20.37 -6.22
CA ILE A 4 -6.01 -19.81 -7.19
C ILE A 4 -6.13 -18.29 -7.12
N ASP A 5 -5.02 -17.62 -6.87
CA ASP A 5 -4.93 -16.16 -6.86
C ASP A 5 -4.18 -15.68 -8.12
N PHE A 6 -4.89 -14.92 -8.95
CA PHE A 6 -4.39 -14.42 -10.22
C PHE A 6 -3.65 -13.10 -10.01
N LYS A 7 -2.43 -13.00 -10.53
CA LYS A 7 -1.56 -11.82 -10.37
C LYS A 7 -1.08 -11.33 -11.73
N THR A 8 -1.06 -10.02 -11.89
CA THR A 8 -0.48 -9.32 -13.04
C THR A 8 0.81 -8.57 -12.68
N SER A 9 1.26 -8.68 -11.42
CA SER A 9 2.48 -8.03 -10.95
C SER A 9 3.73 -8.67 -11.56
N ARG A 10 4.73 -7.85 -11.87
CA ARG A 10 6.06 -8.31 -12.30
C ARG A 10 6.83 -9.02 -11.18
N GLY A 11 6.64 -8.58 -9.93
CA GLY A 11 7.26 -9.16 -8.75
C GLY A 11 6.51 -10.40 -8.24
N SER A 12 7.24 -11.28 -7.57
CA SER A 12 6.66 -12.40 -6.82
C SER A 12 6.12 -11.93 -5.48
N GLU A 13 5.04 -12.56 -5.04
CA GLU A 13 4.48 -12.40 -3.70
C GLU A 13 5.50 -12.84 -2.65
N LYS A 14 5.55 -12.14 -1.51
CA LYS A 14 6.49 -12.45 -0.43
C LYS A 14 6.07 -13.73 0.29
N GLU A 15 7.05 -14.48 0.79
CA GLU A 15 6.80 -15.71 1.55
C GLU A 15 5.96 -15.46 2.81
N ASN A 16 6.13 -14.30 3.44
CA ASN A 16 5.37 -13.91 4.62
C ASN A 16 4.04 -13.20 4.31
N SER A 17 3.54 -13.30 3.08
CA SER A 17 2.25 -12.74 2.69
C SER A 17 1.11 -13.39 3.46
N LEU A 18 0.19 -12.56 3.97
CA LEU A 18 -1.00 -13.03 4.69
C LEU A 18 -2.12 -13.47 3.75
N GLN A 19 -1.98 -13.24 2.45
CA GLN A 19 -3.05 -13.43 1.49
C GLN A 19 -3.57 -14.87 1.44
N LEU A 20 -2.70 -15.86 1.17
CA LEU A 20 -3.08 -17.27 1.17
C LEU A 20 -3.53 -17.80 2.54
N PRO A 21 -2.86 -17.47 3.67
CA PRO A 21 -3.38 -17.79 5.00
C PRO A 21 -4.82 -17.31 5.22
N ILE A 22 -5.15 -16.06 4.84
CA ILE A 22 -6.50 -15.51 4.98
C ILE A 22 -7.49 -16.26 4.09
N TYR A 23 -7.17 -16.46 2.80
CA TYR A 23 -8.07 -17.19 1.90
C TYR A 23 -8.32 -18.62 2.36
N TYR A 24 -7.28 -19.31 2.84
CA TYR A 24 -7.39 -20.66 3.37
C TYR A 24 -8.33 -20.72 4.58
N LEU A 25 -8.16 -19.81 5.55
CA LEU A 25 -9.03 -19.75 6.74
C LEU A 25 -10.49 -19.46 6.37
N LEU A 26 -10.72 -18.46 5.50
CA LEU A 26 -12.06 -18.10 5.05
C LEU A 26 -12.73 -19.24 4.29
N ALA A 27 -12.03 -19.79 3.29
CA ALA A 27 -12.57 -20.86 2.47
C ALA A 27 -12.90 -22.10 3.31
N ARG A 28 -12.05 -22.49 4.26
CA ARG A 28 -12.35 -23.59 5.18
C ARG A 28 -13.53 -23.33 6.11
N ALA A 29 -13.77 -22.07 6.48
CA ALA A 29 -14.88 -21.71 7.36
C ALA A 29 -16.23 -21.70 6.62
N VAL A 30 -16.24 -21.36 5.33
CA VAL A 30 -17.49 -21.14 4.57
C VAL A 30 -17.82 -22.27 3.60
N GLN A 31 -16.83 -23.02 3.12
CA GLN A 31 -17.04 -24.07 2.12
C GLN A 31 -17.23 -25.44 2.77
N LYS A 32 -18.11 -26.26 2.18
CA LYS A 32 -18.39 -27.63 2.66
C LYS A 32 -17.31 -28.65 2.29
N ARG A 33 -16.52 -28.37 1.25
CA ARG A 33 -15.50 -29.28 0.71
C ARG A 33 -14.13 -28.88 1.22
N ASP A 34 -13.26 -29.86 1.42
CA ASP A 34 -11.89 -29.58 1.84
C ASP A 34 -11.06 -28.88 0.77
N ILE A 35 -10.17 -28.01 1.25
CA ILE A 35 -9.16 -27.32 0.46
C ILE A 35 -7.91 -28.19 0.39
N HIS A 36 -7.56 -28.63 -0.82
CA HIS A 36 -6.42 -29.51 -1.08
C HIS A 36 -5.25 -28.80 -1.75
N GLY A 37 -5.35 -27.49 -1.99
CA GLY A 37 -4.24 -26.73 -2.54
C GLY A 37 -4.50 -25.24 -2.62
N VAL A 38 -3.41 -24.50 -2.69
CA VAL A 38 -3.34 -23.06 -2.93
C VAL A 38 -2.31 -22.80 -4.03
N SER A 39 -2.52 -21.78 -4.86
CA SER A 39 -1.60 -21.46 -5.96
C SER A 39 -1.65 -19.98 -6.31
N TYR A 40 -0.51 -19.44 -6.70
CA TYR A 40 -0.44 -18.14 -7.38
C TYR A 40 -0.36 -18.36 -8.87
N TRP A 41 -1.02 -17.54 -9.67
CA TRP A 41 -0.86 -17.57 -11.13
C TRP A 41 -0.48 -16.18 -11.65
N TYR A 42 0.80 -16.02 -11.99
CA TYR A 42 1.34 -14.80 -12.58
C TYR A 42 1.12 -14.81 -14.09
N LEU A 43 0.05 -14.17 -14.55
CA LEU A 43 -0.46 -14.29 -15.92
C LEU A 43 0.55 -13.84 -17.00
N ASP A 44 1.41 -12.87 -16.66
CA ASP A 44 2.38 -12.31 -17.60
C ASP A 44 3.59 -13.23 -17.86
N ARG A 45 3.89 -14.16 -16.94
CA ARG A 45 5.16 -14.93 -16.97
C ARG A 45 5.01 -16.44 -16.74
N ASN A 46 3.83 -16.92 -16.33
CA ASN A 46 3.57 -18.32 -16.06
C ASN A 46 2.40 -18.84 -16.93
N ASN A 47 2.66 -19.91 -17.68
CA ASN A 47 1.62 -20.60 -18.47
C ASN A 47 0.68 -21.45 -17.61
N SER A 48 0.97 -21.63 -16.32
CA SER A 48 0.17 -22.40 -15.38
C SER A 48 0.32 -21.88 -13.94
N PRO A 49 -0.65 -22.16 -13.05
CA PRO A 49 -0.53 -21.80 -11.63
C PRO A 49 0.70 -22.43 -10.98
N THR A 50 1.42 -21.64 -10.18
CA THR A 50 2.49 -22.09 -9.31
C THR A 50 1.90 -22.61 -7.99
N PRO A 51 2.04 -23.92 -7.68
CA PRO A 51 1.60 -24.47 -6.41
C PRO A 51 2.35 -23.86 -5.23
N MET A 52 1.63 -23.63 -4.14
CA MET A 52 2.18 -23.21 -2.86
C MET A 52 1.81 -24.23 -1.79
N ASP A 53 2.59 -24.26 -0.70
CA ASP A 53 2.27 -25.08 0.45
C ASP A 53 0.96 -24.64 1.09
N LEU A 54 0.15 -25.63 1.52
CA LEU A 54 -1.05 -25.33 2.27
C LEU A 54 -0.68 -24.67 3.60
N PRO A 55 -1.30 -23.54 3.96
CA PRO A 55 -1.06 -22.92 5.25
C PRO A 55 -1.44 -23.87 6.39
N ASP A 56 -0.60 -23.94 7.43
CA ASP A 56 -1.01 -24.56 8.68
C ASP A 56 -2.16 -23.75 9.31
N LYS A 57 -3.25 -24.43 9.64
CA LYS A 57 -4.50 -23.78 10.07
C LYS A 57 -4.30 -22.98 11.36
N GLU A 58 -3.67 -23.56 12.36
CA GLU A 58 -3.58 -22.93 13.68
C GLU A 58 -2.55 -21.80 13.67
N LYS A 59 -1.40 -22.00 13.03
CA LYS A 59 -0.40 -20.94 12.82
C LYS A 59 -0.94 -19.77 11.98
N ALA A 60 -1.69 -20.06 10.92
CA ALA A 60 -2.35 -19.03 10.12
C ALA A 60 -3.34 -18.22 10.97
N LYS A 61 -4.18 -18.91 11.75
CA LYS A 61 -5.16 -18.28 12.64
C LYS A 61 -4.48 -17.39 13.67
N GLU A 62 -3.44 -17.89 14.33
CA GLU A 62 -2.68 -17.12 15.33
C GLU A 62 -2.08 -15.85 14.71
N THR A 63 -1.39 -16.00 13.57
CA THR A 63 -0.72 -14.89 12.88
C THR A 63 -1.72 -13.81 12.44
N VAL A 64 -2.82 -14.22 11.79
CA VAL A 64 -3.87 -13.29 11.32
C VAL A 64 -4.56 -12.61 12.50
N LEU A 65 -4.89 -13.36 13.56
CA LEU A 65 -5.59 -12.82 14.71
C LEU A 65 -4.73 -11.82 15.49
N LYS A 66 -3.42 -12.07 15.61
CA LYS A 66 -2.48 -11.13 16.21
C LYS A 66 -2.53 -9.77 15.49
N ILE A 67 -2.38 -9.78 14.17
CA ILE A 67 -2.40 -8.56 13.35
C ILE A 67 -3.78 -7.89 13.40
N ALA A 68 -4.86 -8.66 13.40
CA ALA A 68 -6.22 -8.13 13.54
C ALA A 68 -6.44 -7.41 14.88
N LYS A 69 -5.89 -7.93 15.98
CA LYS A 69 -5.93 -7.27 17.30
C LYS A 69 -5.17 -5.95 17.28
N ASP A 70 -3.98 -5.92 16.66
CA ASP A 70 -3.19 -4.69 16.54
C ASP A 70 -3.94 -3.63 15.73
N VAL A 71 -4.56 -4.01 14.61
CA VAL A 71 -5.39 -3.12 13.78
C VAL A 71 -6.61 -2.62 14.56
N LYS A 72 -7.28 -3.50 15.31
CA LYS A 72 -8.43 -3.12 16.15
C LYS A 72 -8.02 -2.09 17.19
N LEU A 73 -6.91 -2.32 17.90
CA LEU A 73 -6.40 -1.40 18.91
C LEU A 73 -6.04 -0.03 18.31
N ALA A 74 -5.34 -0.01 17.17
CA ALA A 74 -4.98 1.22 16.48
C ALA A 74 -6.23 2.06 16.12
N LYS A 75 -7.30 1.41 15.63
CA LYS A 75 -8.58 2.07 15.33
C LYS A 75 -9.27 2.60 16.60
N GLN A 76 -9.29 1.83 17.68
CA GLN A 76 -9.93 2.24 18.94
C GLN A 76 -9.23 3.43 19.59
N LEU A 77 -7.91 3.53 19.46
CA LEU A 77 -7.12 4.65 19.98
C LEU A 77 -7.00 5.80 18.98
N ASN A 78 -7.55 5.67 17.76
CA ASN A 78 -7.32 6.57 16.64
C ASN A 78 -5.83 6.92 16.44
N ARG A 79 -4.95 5.92 16.64
CA ARG A 79 -3.50 6.09 16.67
C ARG A 79 -2.83 5.19 15.63
N PHE A 80 -2.38 5.79 14.54
CA PHE A 80 -1.78 5.11 13.40
C PHE A 80 -0.28 5.44 13.29
N VAL A 81 0.55 4.71 14.03
CA VAL A 81 2.01 4.93 14.03
C VAL A 81 2.65 4.26 12.81
N CYS A 82 3.27 5.06 11.94
CA CYS A 82 4.10 4.54 10.86
C CYS A 82 5.40 3.96 11.41
N LYS A 83 5.75 2.73 11.01
CA LYS A 83 6.99 2.07 11.47
C LYS A 83 8.24 2.46 10.67
N ASN A 84 8.05 3.02 9.48
CA ASN A 84 9.14 3.27 8.52
C ASN A 84 9.48 4.76 8.37
N ASN A 85 8.94 5.61 9.25
CA ASN A 85 9.08 7.08 9.18
C ASN A 85 8.73 7.67 7.81
N GLY A 86 7.68 7.13 7.18
CA GLY A 86 7.19 7.52 5.85
C GLY A 86 7.50 6.49 4.75
N CYS A 87 6.95 6.72 3.57
CA CYS A 87 7.30 5.98 2.35
C CYS A 87 7.02 6.86 1.13
N TYR A 88 7.47 6.46 -0.06
CA TYR A 88 7.22 7.21 -1.30
C TYR A 88 5.75 7.58 -1.51
N ALA A 89 4.82 6.69 -1.15
CA ALA A 89 3.39 6.95 -1.26
C ALA A 89 2.85 7.88 -0.17
N CYS A 90 3.45 7.92 1.02
CA CYS A 90 3.04 8.81 2.12
C CYS A 90 3.54 10.24 1.92
N LYS A 91 4.73 10.42 1.33
CA LYS A 91 5.39 11.73 1.18
C LYS A 91 4.50 12.82 0.58
N PRO A 92 3.74 12.58 -0.51
CA PRO A 92 2.79 13.56 -1.04
C PRO A 92 1.75 14.04 -0.01
N TYR A 93 1.18 13.11 0.76
CA TYR A 93 0.18 13.42 1.78
C TYR A 93 0.79 14.10 3.00
N GLU A 94 2.01 13.74 3.37
CA GLU A 94 2.77 14.41 4.44
C GLU A 94 3.02 15.88 4.08
N LYS A 95 3.39 16.18 2.82
CA LYS A 95 3.52 17.56 2.32
C LYS A 95 2.19 18.32 2.35
N ILE A 96 1.09 17.67 1.96
CA ILE A 96 -0.26 18.26 2.05
C ILE A 96 -0.62 18.58 3.51
N ALA A 97 -0.42 17.62 4.43
CA ALA A 97 -0.72 17.79 5.85
C ALA A 97 0.17 18.84 6.52
N ALA A 98 1.40 19.02 6.05
CA ALA A 98 2.32 20.06 6.50
C ALA A 98 1.97 21.46 5.94
N GLY A 99 0.97 21.58 5.06
CA GLY A 99 0.57 22.84 4.43
C GLY A 99 1.50 23.29 3.30
N SER A 100 2.41 22.43 2.85
CA SER A 100 3.33 22.73 1.74
C SER A 100 2.71 22.47 0.36
N ALA A 101 1.41 22.22 0.26
CA ALA A 101 0.71 21.94 -0.99
C ALA A 101 -0.44 22.93 -1.21
N GLU A 102 -0.70 23.29 -2.46
CA GLU A 102 -1.78 24.21 -2.83
C GLU A 102 -3.02 23.42 -3.24
N TYR A 103 -4.16 23.67 -2.58
CA TYR A 103 -5.44 23.06 -2.94
C TYR A 103 -6.06 23.77 -4.15
N ILE A 104 -6.39 23.03 -5.21
CA ILE A 104 -6.93 23.58 -6.46
C ILE A 104 -8.38 23.22 -6.74
N GLY A 105 -9.01 22.44 -5.85
CA GLY A 105 -10.41 22.04 -5.97
C GLY A 105 -10.61 20.53 -5.99
N THR A 106 -11.82 20.13 -6.37
CA THR A 106 -12.23 18.73 -6.42
C THR A 106 -12.42 18.30 -7.88
N ASN A 107 -11.90 17.14 -8.27
CA ASN A 107 -12.08 16.62 -9.63
C ASN A 107 -13.46 15.94 -9.84
N GLU A 108 -13.70 15.47 -11.06
CA GLU A 108 -14.93 14.76 -11.46
C GLU A 108 -15.24 13.50 -10.63
N TYR A 109 -14.22 12.91 -9.98
CA TYR A 109 -14.35 11.75 -9.10
C TYR A 109 -14.55 12.12 -7.62
N LYS A 110 -14.85 13.38 -7.32
CA LYS A 110 -14.99 13.91 -5.96
C LYS A 110 -13.74 13.73 -5.10
N ARG A 111 -12.55 13.84 -5.71
CA ARG A 111 -11.26 13.81 -5.00
C ARG A 111 -10.66 15.20 -4.95
N ASP A 112 -10.17 15.58 -3.78
CA ASP A 112 -9.41 16.81 -3.59
C ASP A 112 -8.09 16.73 -4.36
N VAL A 113 -7.77 17.79 -5.08
CA VAL A 113 -6.57 17.89 -5.91
C VAL A 113 -5.67 18.96 -5.34
N PHE A 114 -4.39 18.64 -5.24
CA PHE A 114 -3.35 19.51 -4.72
C PHE A 114 -2.19 19.61 -5.71
N ILE A 115 -1.57 20.78 -5.80
CA ILE A 115 -0.29 21.00 -6.46
C ILE A 115 0.80 20.92 -5.39
N LEU A 116 1.84 20.12 -5.65
CA LEU A 116 3.03 20.06 -4.81
C LEU A 116 4.11 20.99 -5.40
N PRO A 117 4.84 21.76 -4.57
CA PRO A 117 5.92 22.61 -5.04
C PRO A 117 7.06 21.78 -5.62
N ASP A 118 7.59 22.23 -6.75
CA ASP A 118 8.78 21.66 -7.39
C ASP A 118 10.00 21.96 -6.51
N GLU A 119 10.67 20.92 -6.00
CA GLU A 119 11.92 21.08 -5.22
C GLU A 119 13.06 21.74 -6.03
N GLN A 120 12.91 21.94 -7.35
CA GLN A 120 13.95 22.47 -8.24
C GLN A 120 13.76 23.93 -8.68
N LYS A 121 12.65 24.61 -8.35
CA LYS A 121 12.43 26.00 -8.79
C LYS A 121 12.86 27.09 -7.79
N ASP A 122 13.04 26.75 -6.52
CA ASP A 122 13.43 27.73 -5.50
C ASP A 122 14.94 28.05 -5.48
N SER A 123 15.78 27.25 -6.13
CA SER A 123 17.23 27.52 -6.26
C SER A 123 17.60 28.36 -7.49
N LEU A 124 16.64 28.69 -8.35
CA LEU A 124 16.84 29.45 -9.59
C LEU A 124 16.11 30.80 -9.60
N LEU A 125 15.44 31.17 -8.50
CA LEU A 125 14.94 32.53 -8.33
C LEU A 125 16.13 33.41 -7.90
N PRO A 126 16.58 34.38 -8.72
CA PRO A 126 17.59 35.32 -8.28
C PRO A 126 17.09 36.07 -7.05
N SER A 127 17.92 36.20 -6.03
CA SER A 127 17.64 37.01 -4.85
C SER A 127 17.38 38.45 -5.29
N ASP A 128 16.41 39.11 -4.64
CA ASP A 128 16.01 40.50 -4.92
C ASP A 128 17.12 41.55 -4.73
N THR A 129 18.35 41.13 -4.43
CA THR A 129 19.55 41.97 -4.36
C THR A 129 20.09 42.39 -5.72
N ASP A 130 19.75 41.73 -6.83
CA ASP A 130 20.35 42.01 -8.15
C ASP A 130 19.58 43.02 -9.01
N ARG A 131 18.50 43.63 -8.50
CA ARG A 131 17.64 44.54 -9.29
C ARG A 131 18.00 46.04 -9.22
N ASN A 132 19.02 46.44 -8.44
CA ASN A 132 19.30 47.86 -8.17
C ASN A 132 20.62 48.43 -8.75
N GLU A 133 21.34 47.73 -9.63
CA GLU A 133 22.60 48.26 -10.21
C GLU A 133 22.59 48.55 -11.71
N GLN A 134 21.42 48.65 -12.36
CA GLN A 134 21.36 49.02 -13.79
C GLN A 134 20.40 50.18 -14.08
N ILE A 135 20.63 51.33 -13.44
CA ILE A 135 20.23 52.64 -13.96
C ILE A 135 21.33 53.66 -13.61
N LEU A 136 22.37 53.74 -14.45
CA LEU A 136 23.23 54.91 -14.64
C LEU A 136 23.55 55.04 -16.13
#